data_AF-A0A832BSJ4-F1
#
_entry.id   AF-A0A832BSJ4-F1
#
_cell.length_a   1.000
_cell.length_b   1.000
_cell.length_c   1.000
_cell.angle_alpha   90.00
_cell.angle_beta   90.00
_cell.angle_gamma   90.00
#
_symmetry.space_group_name_H-M   'P 1'
#
loop_
_entity.id
_entity.type
_entity.pdbx_description
1 polymer ?
#
loop_
_entity_poly.entity_id
_entity_poly.type
_entity_poly.pdbx_seq_one_letter_code
_entity_poly.pdbx_strand_id
1 'polypeptide(L)'
;EIELVVRKRLFSSIDEREAKRAVDEFVDHAKAEGLLAEDAESYRQRFLRSYPFKPEVIEVLYRRWGSFPTFQRTRGVLRLLALVVHNLMHKNLPFIRICDFDLKVDEIRRELIKHIGQEWDSVIAQDITAGDSGAKKVDRSIPASYAPYSLGTAVSTAIFMMSFSGRGERGCSIRELKLATLLPDITSSIIDTVVTNLREMLFYLADDQLYFTNQPNLNRIIVLREENVEEKKIYEAELEMIRARIKKKLKVYIHPKFPKDIPDTEDLKLVVMDSPKPEKEFLTEYGENPRVYRNVLIFLCPDEGQKTHFHAFVRRRLALASIKADKSLKLTEAQKGKLNDMLNNLVEREYEELRKYYRKIFLPAKADFKYLDMGIPSYGEKKSLDEDVYDFLKRNGEILESIHPQVIFERYLVGENYVKILDVFKSLLRTPGELRLASREGFIKSIVEGVKSGIFGFGHLRANLEPECINCSPEIKLAEDEVIIKPELFREKELGGDEAKIEETEEKIEKVEKEDAGRVGESKEKIEVVKIPRRTFRTLYLKLEIPRGKFADVGKLQQYLWQKFGDIQIEISIKASGGEISEQEYEDKVIEALKQAKIRIVEERRE
;
A
#
# COMPACT_ATOMS: atom_id res chain seq x y z
N GLU A 1 -17.22 -57.79 -24.46
CA GLU A 1 -16.69 -58.58 -25.60
C GLU A 1 -15.35 -58.05 -26.09
N ILE A 2 -15.29 -56.78 -26.49
CA ILE A 2 -14.08 -56.08 -26.94
C ILE A 2 -12.85 -56.32 -26.04
N GLU A 3 -13.00 -56.31 -24.72
CA GLU A 3 -11.91 -56.54 -23.75
C GLU A 3 -11.20 -57.88 -24.01
N LEU A 4 -11.97 -58.94 -24.24
CA LEU A 4 -11.48 -60.29 -24.52
C LEU A 4 -10.79 -60.37 -25.90
N VAL A 5 -11.24 -59.58 -26.88
CA VAL A 5 -10.60 -59.50 -28.20
C VAL A 5 -9.25 -58.79 -28.11
N VAL A 6 -9.16 -57.71 -27.32
CA VAL A 6 -7.92 -56.99 -27.05
C VAL A 6 -6.92 -57.90 -26.33
N ARG A 7 -7.34 -58.53 -25.22
CA ARG A 7 -6.54 -59.48 -24.45
C ARG A 7 -5.96 -60.59 -25.33
N LYS A 8 -6.80 -61.32 -26.08
CA LYS A 8 -6.38 -62.44 -26.95
C LYS A 8 -5.53 -62.06 -28.17
N ARG A 9 -5.53 -60.78 -28.59
CA ARG A 9 -4.73 -60.32 -29.76
C ARG A 9 -3.38 -59.74 -29.38
N LEU A 10 -3.21 -59.28 -28.14
CA LEU A 10 -1.98 -58.65 -27.68
C LEU A 10 -1.14 -59.58 -26.79
N PHE A 11 -1.76 -60.56 -26.12
CA PHE A 11 -1.08 -61.49 -25.22
C PHE A 11 -1.35 -62.94 -25.64
N SER A 12 -0.28 -63.73 -25.79
CA SER A 12 -0.35 -65.16 -26.10
C SER A 12 -0.87 -65.99 -24.92
N SER A 13 -0.49 -65.62 -23.70
CA SER A 13 -0.93 -66.22 -22.44
C SER A 13 -0.92 -65.17 -21.32
N ILE A 14 -1.71 -65.43 -20.28
CA ILE A 14 -1.74 -64.65 -19.04
C ILE A 14 -1.87 -65.64 -17.88
N ASP A 15 -1.12 -65.42 -16.81
CA ASP A 15 -1.33 -66.17 -15.56
C ASP A 15 -2.58 -65.65 -14.85
N GLU A 16 -3.64 -66.46 -14.85
CA GLU A 16 -4.93 -66.11 -14.23
C GLU A 16 -4.85 -66.00 -12.70
N ARG A 17 -3.88 -66.66 -12.04
CA ARG A 17 -3.70 -66.57 -10.58
C ARG A 17 -3.08 -65.23 -10.21
N GLU A 18 -2.05 -64.82 -10.93
CA GLU A 18 -1.41 -63.52 -10.75
C GLU A 18 -2.32 -62.36 -11.17
N ALA A 19 -3.06 -62.52 -12.29
CA ALA A 19 -4.10 -61.58 -12.69
C ALA A 19 -5.15 -61.40 -11.59
N LYS A 20 -5.62 -62.50 -10.99
CA LYS A 20 -6.57 -62.43 -9.87
C LYS A 20 -5.95 -61.75 -8.66
N ARG A 21 -4.73 -62.10 -8.27
CA ARG A 21 -4.02 -61.49 -7.12
C ARG A 21 -3.88 -59.98 -7.27
N ALA A 22 -3.39 -59.50 -8.42
CA ALA A 22 -3.18 -58.09 -8.70
C ALA A 22 -4.50 -57.29 -8.82
N VAL A 23 -5.55 -57.89 -9.39
CA VAL A 23 -6.89 -57.28 -9.42
C VAL A 23 -7.49 -57.23 -8.01
N ASP A 24 -7.37 -58.30 -7.23
CA ASP A 24 -7.98 -58.37 -5.89
C ASP A 24 -7.37 -57.33 -4.95
N GLU A 25 -6.05 -57.26 -4.90
CA GLU A 25 -5.28 -56.24 -4.16
C GLU A 25 -5.68 -54.81 -4.55
N PHE A 26 -5.77 -54.52 -5.86
CA PHE A 26 -6.18 -53.20 -6.32
C PHE A 26 -7.63 -52.85 -5.94
N VAL A 27 -8.57 -53.77 -6.12
CA VAL A 27 -10.00 -53.50 -5.89
C VAL A 27 -10.27 -53.26 -4.41
N ASP A 28 -9.62 -54.02 -3.53
CA ASP A 28 -9.79 -53.87 -2.10
C ASP A 28 -9.18 -52.53 -1.60
N HIS A 29 -8.03 -52.11 -2.15
CA HIS A 29 -7.46 -50.77 -1.92
C HIS A 29 -8.37 -49.64 -2.45
N ALA A 30 -8.83 -49.72 -3.70
CA ALA A 30 -9.71 -48.72 -4.31
C ALA A 30 -11.08 -48.61 -3.60
N LYS A 31 -11.53 -49.71 -2.97
CA LYS A 31 -12.72 -49.74 -2.11
C LYS A 31 -12.45 -49.05 -0.76
N ALA A 32 -11.30 -49.30 -0.13
CA ALA A 32 -10.90 -48.64 1.12
C ALA A 32 -10.74 -47.12 0.94
N GLU A 33 -10.20 -46.68 -0.20
CA GLU A 33 -10.09 -45.27 -0.61
C GLU A 33 -11.43 -44.65 -1.09
N GLY A 34 -12.53 -45.42 -1.15
CA GLY A 34 -13.86 -44.92 -1.52
C GLY A 34 -14.02 -44.47 -2.98
N LEU A 35 -13.19 -44.98 -3.90
CA LEU A 35 -13.11 -44.47 -5.28
C LEU A 35 -14.05 -45.18 -6.27
N LEU A 36 -14.53 -46.38 -5.94
CA LEU A 36 -15.40 -47.16 -6.81
C LEU A 36 -16.80 -46.54 -6.90
N ALA A 37 -17.27 -46.32 -8.13
CA ALA A 37 -18.60 -45.75 -8.41
C ALA A 37 -19.70 -46.82 -8.60
N GLU A 38 -19.29 -48.05 -8.86
CA GLU A 38 -20.14 -49.24 -8.96
C GLU A 38 -19.79 -50.23 -7.82
N ASP A 39 -20.56 -51.32 -7.70
CA ASP A 39 -20.22 -52.36 -6.74
C ASP A 39 -18.84 -52.97 -7.01
N ALA A 40 -18.12 -53.29 -5.94
CA ALA A 40 -16.74 -53.75 -6.01
C ALA A 40 -16.59 -55.08 -6.77
N GLU A 41 -17.58 -55.98 -6.71
CA GLU A 41 -17.54 -57.26 -7.43
C GLU A 41 -17.82 -57.06 -8.93
N SER A 42 -18.71 -56.14 -9.30
CA SER A 42 -18.91 -55.71 -10.69
C SER A 42 -17.61 -55.16 -11.29
N TYR A 43 -16.93 -54.27 -10.57
CA TYR A 43 -15.65 -53.71 -11.00
C TYR A 43 -14.55 -54.79 -11.09
N ARG A 44 -14.46 -55.69 -10.10
CA ARG A 44 -13.53 -56.83 -10.09
C ARG A 44 -13.70 -57.71 -11.33
N GLN A 45 -14.93 -58.06 -11.68
CA GLN A 45 -15.22 -58.85 -12.88
C GLN A 45 -14.93 -58.11 -14.18
N ARG A 46 -15.20 -56.79 -14.27
CA ARG A 46 -14.76 -55.97 -15.41
C ARG A 46 -13.25 -56.00 -15.58
N PHE A 47 -12.50 -55.81 -14.49
CA PHE A 47 -11.03 -55.77 -14.51
C PHE A 47 -10.43 -57.13 -14.89
N LEU A 48 -10.91 -58.24 -14.34
CA LEU A 48 -10.48 -59.58 -14.75
C LEU A 48 -10.67 -59.84 -16.26
N ARG A 49 -11.73 -59.27 -16.87
CA ARG A 49 -11.99 -59.40 -18.33
C ARG A 49 -11.07 -58.52 -19.17
N SER A 50 -10.65 -57.36 -18.68
CA SER A 50 -9.75 -56.43 -19.39
C SER A 50 -8.26 -56.62 -19.10
N TYR A 51 -7.91 -57.37 -18.05
CA TYR A 51 -6.53 -57.60 -17.62
C TYR A 51 -5.63 -58.07 -18.79
N PRO A 52 -4.43 -57.47 -18.97
CA PRO A 52 -3.70 -56.62 -18.02
C PRO A 52 -4.04 -55.13 -18.12
N PHE A 53 -5.06 -54.74 -18.90
CA PHE A 53 -5.53 -53.35 -18.95
C PHE A 53 -6.53 -53.10 -17.84
N LYS A 54 -6.33 -51.98 -17.13
CA LYS A 54 -7.29 -51.46 -16.15
C LYS A 54 -8.58 -50.99 -16.85
N PRO A 55 -9.80 -51.16 -16.28
CA PRO A 55 -11.05 -50.86 -16.98
C PRO A 55 -11.15 -49.48 -17.63
N GLU A 56 -10.59 -48.45 -16.99
CA GLU A 56 -10.60 -47.07 -17.49
C GLU A 56 -9.82 -46.92 -18.80
N VAL A 57 -8.82 -47.77 -19.08
CA VAL A 57 -8.08 -47.77 -20.35
C VAL A 57 -9.02 -48.11 -21.50
N ILE A 58 -9.75 -49.22 -21.37
CA ILE A 58 -10.71 -49.66 -22.39
C ILE A 58 -11.84 -48.64 -22.52
N GLU A 59 -12.32 -48.11 -21.39
CA GLU A 59 -13.40 -47.13 -21.38
C GLU A 59 -13.03 -45.82 -22.10
N VAL A 60 -11.89 -45.21 -21.74
CA VAL A 60 -11.40 -43.98 -22.38
C VAL A 60 -11.13 -44.20 -23.87
N LEU A 61 -10.47 -45.31 -24.23
CA LEU A 61 -10.14 -45.59 -25.63
C LEU A 61 -11.37 -45.89 -26.50
N TYR A 62 -12.40 -46.58 -26.00
CA TYR A 62 -13.59 -46.90 -26.80
C TYR A 62 -14.70 -45.86 -26.75
N ARG A 63 -15.00 -45.27 -25.58
CA ARG A 63 -16.06 -44.26 -25.44
C ARG A 63 -15.60 -42.90 -25.98
N ARG A 64 -14.41 -42.46 -25.57
CA ARG A 64 -13.90 -41.12 -25.89
C ARG A 64 -13.12 -41.11 -27.21
N TRP A 65 -11.96 -41.75 -27.29
CA TRP A 65 -11.14 -41.75 -28.52
C TRP A 65 -11.83 -42.50 -29.68
N GLY A 66 -12.50 -43.60 -29.38
CA GLY A 66 -13.33 -44.36 -30.32
C GLY A 66 -14.49 -43.59 -30.94
N SER A 67 -14.85 -42.41 -30.41
CA SER A 67 -15.90 -41.59 -31.02
C SER A 67 -15.42 -40.70 -32.17
N PHE A 68 -14.11 -40.48 -32.33
CA PHE A 68 -13.58 -39.75 -33.49
C PHE A 68 -13.80 -40.53 -34.80
N PRO A 69 -14.37 -39.93 -35.87
CA PRO A 69 -14.60 -40.62 -37.15
C PRO A 69 -13.32 -41.15 -37.80
N THR A 70 -12.19 -40.47 -37.59
CA THR A 70 -10.87 -40.87 -38.09
C THR A 70 -10.24 -42.01 -37.28
N PHE A 71 -10.69 -42.24 -36.03
CA PHE A 71 -10.15 -43.28 -35.15
C PHE A 71 -10.91 -44.59 -35.35
N GLN A 72 -10.30 -45.55 -36.04
CA GLN A 72 -10.90 -46.86 -36.32
C GLN A 72 -11.08 -47.67 -35.02
N ARG A 73 -12.27 -47.58 -34.39
CA ARG A 73 -12.58 -48.13 -33.05
C ARG A 73 -11.90 -49.44 -32.65
N THR A 74 -11.84 -50.44 -33.53
CA THR A 74 -11.21 -51.73 -33.21
C THR A 74 -9.72 -51.79 -33.61
N ARG A 75 -9.36 -51.30 -34.81
CA ARG A 75 -7.98 -51.40 -35.33
C ARG A 75 -7.04 -50.36 -34.72
N GLY A 76 -7.53 -49.14 -34.48
CA GLY A 76 -6.81 -48.05 -33.83
C GLY A 76 -6.48 -48.37 -32.37
N VAL A 77 -7.46 -48.88 -31.60
CA VAL A 77 -7.20 -49.31 -30.21
C VAL A 77 -6.16 -50.43 -30.16
N LEU A 78 -6.32 -51.48 -30.97
CA LEU A 78 -5.34 -52.57 -31.01
C LEU A 78 -3.93 -52.09 -31.39
N ARG A 79 -3.81 -51.16 -32.36
CA ARG A 79 -2.52 -50.59 -32.77
C ARG A 79 -1.89 -49.76 -31.65
N LEU A 80 -2.64 -48.85 -31.04
CA LEU A 80 -2.17 -48.00 -29.94
C LEU A 80 -1.76 -48.85 -28.73
N LEU A 81 -2.59 -49.81 -28.33
CA LEU A 81 -2.28 -50.71 -27.22
C LEU A 81 -1.08 -51.62 -27.52
N ALA A 82 -0.86 -52.06 -28.76
CA ALA A 82 0.35 -52.80 -29.12
C ALA A 82 1.63 -51.97 -28.91
N LEU A 83 1.63 -50.69 -29.28
CA LEU A 83 2.75 -49.77 -29.05
C LEU A 83 2.99 -49.50 -27.55
N VAL A 84 1.91 -49.32 -26.78
CA VAL A 84 1.97 -49.15 -25.32
C VAL A 84 2.52 -50.41 -24.66
N VAL A 85 1.99 -51.60 -24.97
CA VAL A 85 2.50 -52.87 -24.43
C VAL A 85 3.98 -53.04 -24.77
N HIS A 86 4.40 -52.75 -26.01
CA HIS A 86 5.79 -52.81 -26.43
C HIS A 86 6.70 -51.87 -25.60
N ASN A 87 6.29 -50.63 -25.32
CA ASN A 87 7.03 -49.72 -24.43
C ASN A 87 7.12 -50.21 -22.97
N LEU A 88 6.12 -50.97 -22.52
CA LEU A 88 6.00 -51.41 -21.12
C LEU A 88 6.59 -52.80 -20.84
N MET A 89 6.99 -53.58 -21.86
CA MET A 89 7.43 -55.00 -21.69
C MET A 89 8.57 -55.21 -20.67
N HIS A 90 9.39 -54.19 -20.42
CA HIS A 90 10.52 -54.26 -19.49
C HIS A 90 10.26 -53.53 -18.16
N LYS A 91 9.05 -52.99 -17.94
CA LYS A 91 8.67 -52.32 -16.69
C LYS A 91 7.91 -53.29 -15.79
N ASN A 92 8.26 -53.34 -14.52
CA ASN A 92 7.55 -54.14 -13.53
C ASN A 92 6.28 -53.40 -13.06
N LEU A 93 5.16 -53.63 -13.75
CA LEU A 93 3.85 -53.03 -13.44
C LEU A 93 2.82 -54.14 -13.18
N PRO A 94 1.94 -54.01 -12.17
CA PRO A 94 0.91 -55.01 -11.89
C PRO A 94 -0.20 -55.02 -12.94
N PHE A 95 -0.41 -53.90 -13.64
CA PHE A 95 -1.37 -53.72 -14.73
C PHE A 95 -1.08 -52.41 -15.47
N ILE A 96 -1.66 -52.25 -16.66
CA ILE A 96 -1.52 -51.08 -17.52
C ILE A 96 -2.69 -50.12 -17.24
N ARG A 97 -2.36 -48.89 -16.83
CA ARG A 97 -3.28 -47.78 -16.59
C ARG A 97 -3.28 -46.80 -17.77
N ILE A 98 -4.20 -45.84 -17.77
CA ILE A 98 -4.28 -44.82 -18.83
C ILE A 98 -3.14 -43.80 -18.76
N CYS A 99 -2.52 -43.63 -17.59
CA CYS A 99 -1.34 -42.80 -17.39
C CYS A 99 -0.02 -43.44 -17.87
N ASP A 100 0.00 -44.75 -18.15
CA ASP A 100 1.20 -45.47 -18.61
C ASP A 100 1.46 -45.31 -20.12
N PHE A 101 0.62 -44.52 -20.81
CA PHE A 101 0.71 -44.20 -22.23
C PHE A 101 1.81 -43.15 -22.44
N ASP A 102 3.06 -43.58 -22.53
CA ASP A 102 4.23 -42.70 -22.59
C ASP A 102 4.22 -41.77 -23.82
N LEU A 103 3.74 -40.54 -23.63
CA LEU A 103 3.65 -39.51 -24.66
C LEU A 103 5.03 -39.03 -25.16
N LYS A 104 6.13 -39.38 -24.49
CA LYS A 104 7.49 -39.11 -25.00
C LYS A 104 7.80 -40.01 -26.21
N VAL A 105 7.18 -41.18 -26.31
CA VAL A 105 7.32 -42.09 -27.46
C VAL A 105 6.57 -41.50 -28.67
N ASP A 106 7.34 -41.13 -29.69
CA ASP A 106 6.82 -40.53 -30.93
C ASP A 106 5.71 -41.36 -31.59
N GLU A 107 5.82 -42.68 -31.57
CA GLU A 107 4.86 -43.59 -32.21
C GLU A 107 3.51 -43.58 -31.48
N ILE A 108 3.52 -43.61 -30.14
CA ILE A 108 2.33 -43.51 -29.28
C ILE A 108 1.70 -42.13 -29.45
N ARG A 109 2.52 -41.07 -29.37
CA ARG A 109 2.06 -39.67 -29.49
C ARG A 109 1.42 -39.37 -30.85
N ARG A 110 2.04 -39.80 -31.95
CA ARG A 110 1.51 -39.62 -33.33
C ARG A 110 0.20 -40.39 -33.57
N GLU A 111 0.01 -41.56 -32.95
CA GLU A 111 -1.27 -42.29 -33.02
C GLU A 111 -2.42 -41.53 -32.36
N LEU A 112 -2.16 -40.63 -31.41
CA LEU A 112 -3.16 -39.76 -30.78
C LEU A 112 -3.34 -38.45 -31.55
N ILE A 113 -2.23 -37.75 -31.81
CA ILE A 113 -2.19 -36.40 -32.40
C ILE A 113 -2.90 -36.31 -33.75
N LYS A 114 -2.80 -37.35 -34.59
CA LYS A 114 -3.49 -37.40 -35.90
C LYS A 114 -5.02 -37.29 -35.84
N HIS A 115 -5.63 -37.40 -34.65
CA HIS A 115 -7.07 -37.24 -34.44
C HIS A 115 -7.47 -35.89 -33.83
N ILE A 116 -6.53 -35.19 -33.18
CA ILE A 116 -6.81 -34.00 -32.36
C ILE A 116 -6.15 -32.72 -32.87
N GLY A 117 -5.17 -32.82 -33.78
CA GLY A 117 -4.46 -31.67 -34.37
C GLY A 117 -2.97 -31.63 -34.02
N GLN A 118 -2.14 -31.09 -34.93
CA GLN A 118 -0.68 -31.00 -34.76
C GLN A 118 -0.27 -29.98 -33.68
N GLU A 119 -1.14 -29.04 -33.33
CA GLU A 119 -0.91 -28.05 -32.27
C GLU A 119 -0.70 -28.68 -30.89
N TRP A 120 -1.09 -29.95 -30.70
CA TRP A 120 -0.93 -30.65 -29.44
C TRP A 120 0.49 -31.19 -29.20
N ASP A 121 1.36 -31.27 -30.21
CA ASP A 121 2.77 -31.64 -30.00
C ASP A 121 3.48 -30.61 -29.09
N SER A 122 3.25 -29.31 -29.30
CA SER A 122 3.85 -28.25 -28.46
C SER A 122 3.25 -28.21 -27.05
N VAL A 123 1.94 -28.46 -26.91
CA VAL A 123 1.27 -28.57 -25.61
C VAL A 123 1.84 -29.73 -24.79
N ILE A 124 1.92 -30.93 -25.39
CA ILE A 124 2.48 -32.12 -24.74
C ILE A 124 3.95 -31.88 -24.37
N ALA A 125 4.74 -31.25 -25.24
CA ALA A 125 6.12 -30.90 -24.94
C ALA A 125 6.22 -29.95 -23.73
N GLN A 126 5.55 -28.80 -23.78
CA GLN A 126 5.62 -27.75 -22.76
C GLN A 126 5.19 -28.25 -21.37
N ASP A 127 4.10 -29.02 -21.31
CA ASP A 127 3.45 -29.34 -20.06
C ASP A 127 3.76 -30.74 -19.53
N ILE A 128 4.08 -31.70 -20.41
CA ILE A 128 4.25 -33.11 -20.02
C ILE A 128 5.69 -33.61 -20.27
N THR A 129 6.20 -33.58 -21.50
CA THR A 129 7.34 -34.42 -21.91
C THR A 129 8.72 -33.74 -21.94
N ALA A 130 8.81 -32.41 -22.00
CA ALA A 130 10.09 -31.70 -21.94
C ALA A 130 10.82 -31.88 -20.59
N GLY A 131 12.14 -31.73 -20.58
CA GLY A 131 12.97 -31.94 -19.38
C GLY A 131 12.70 -30.94 -18.24
N ASP A 132 12.13 -29.80 -18.57
CA ASP A 132 11.72 -28.71 -17.68
C ASP A 132 10.20 -28.46 -17.73
N SER A 133 9.41 -29.42 -18.23
CA SER A 133 7.95 -29.31 -18.33
C SER A 133 7.28 -29.08 -16.97
N GLY A 134 6.06 -28.55 -16.98
CA GLY A 134 5.28 -28.35 -15.74
C GLY A 134 5.10 -29.66 -14.95
N ALA A 135 4.78 -30.76 -15.63
CA ALA A 135 4.67 -32.08 -15.01
C ALA A 135 6.00 -32.57 -14.41
N LYS A 136 7.15 -32.33 -15.08
CA LYS A 136 8.48 -32.68 -14.55
C LYS A 136 8.94 -31.79 -13.40
N LYS A 137 8.42 -30.56 -13.30
CA LYS A 137 8.59 -29.72 -12.10
C LYS A 137 7.76 -30.25 -10.93
N VAL A 138 6.53 -30.70 -11.16
CA VAL A 138 5.70 -31.34 -10.12
C VAL A 138 6.24 -32.70 -9.67
N ASP A 139 6.79 -33.51 -10.58
CA ASP A 139 7.49 -34.76 -10.22
C ASP A 139 8.65 -34.53 -9.21
N ARG A 140 9.25 -33.32 -9.21
CA ARG A 140 10.34 -32.93 -8.30
C ARG A 140 9.85 -32.23 -7.03
N SER A 141 8.59 -31.79 -6.95
CA SER A 141 8.05 -31.07 -5.78
C SER A 141 7.27 -31.96 -4.82
N ILE A 142 6.91 -33.18 -5.22
CA ILE A 142 6.28 -34.19 -4.36
C ILE A 142 7.30 -34.90 -3.45
N PRO A 143 6.85 -35.52 -2.33
CA PRO A 143 7.75 -36.26 -1.44
C PRO A 143 8.54 -37.37 -2.15
N ALA A 144 9.82 -37.53 -1.78
CA ALA A 144 10.76 -38.42 -2.46
C ALA A 144 10.33 -39.90 -2.50
N SER A 145 9.49 -40.36 -1.56
CA SER A 145 8.87 -41.70 -1.57
C SER A 145 8.05 -41.97 -2.84
N TYR A 146 7.49 -40.93 -3.47
CA TYR A 146 6.69 -41.04 -4.67
C TYR A 146 7.47 -40.81 -5.98
N ALA A 147 8.77 -40.50 -5.90
CA ALA A 147 9.61 -40.22 -7.07
C ALA A 147 9.60 -41.34 -8.14
N PRO A 148 9.61 -42.66 -7.79
CA PRO A 148 9.55 -43.73 -8.79
C PRO A 148 8.31 -43.70 -9.68
N TYR A 149 7.18 -43.18 -9.18
CA TYR A 149 5.91 -43.17 -9.88
C TYR A 149 5.72 -41.97 -10.82
N SER A 150 6.58 -40.93 -10.72
CA SER A 150 6.48 -39.69 -11.52
C SER A 150 5.04 -39.15 -11.59
N LEU A 151 4.43 -38.90 -10.43
CA LEU A 151 2.99 -38.64 -10.33
C LEU A 151 2.52 -37.40 -11.09
N GLY A 152 3.33 -36.34 -11.18
CA GLY A 152 3.02 -35.19 -12.01
C GLY A 152 2.88 -35.57 -13.48
N THR A 153 3.82 -36.35 -14.01
CA THR A 153 3.76 -36.89 -15.39
C THR A 153 2.59 -37.85 -15.58
N ALA A 154 2.39 -38.78 -14.65
CA ALA A 154 1.34 -39.79 -14.75
C ALA A 154 -0.06 -39.15 -14.70
N VAL A 155 -0.30 -38.25 -13.74
CA VAL A 155 -1.57 -37.52 -13.59
C VAL A 155 -1.83 -36.62 -14.79
N SER A 156 -0.83 -35.88 -15.29
CA SER A 156 -0.97 -35.06 -16.50
C SER A 156 -1.29 -35.93 -17.73
N THR A 157 -0.66 -37.10 -17.87
CA THR A 157 -0.94 -38.03 -18.97
C THR A 157 -2.37 -38.58 -18.90
N ALA A 158 -2.86 -38.94 -17.71
CA ALA A 158 -4.26 -39.36 -17.53
C ALA A 158 -5.25 -38.23 -17.88
N ILE A 159 -5.02 -37.00 -17.39
CA ILE A 159 -5.85 -35.83 -17.73
C ILE A 159 -5.84 -35.60 -19.25
N PHE A 160 -4.68 -35.63 -19.89
CA PHE A 160 -4.55 -35.49 -21.35
C PHE A 160 -5.36 -36.56 -22.09
N MET A 161 -5.19 -37.84 -21.73
CA MET A 161 -5.95 -38.94 -22.33
C MET A 161 -7.46 -38.84 -22.10
N MET A 162 -7.92 -38.19 -21.03
CA MET A 162 -9.33 -37.92 -20.76
C MET A 162 -9.83 -36.60 -21.36
N SER A 163 -8.98 -35.75 -21.92
CA SER A 163 -9.36 -34.41 -22.40
C SER A 163 -10.17 -34.42 -23.70
N PHE A 164 -10.10 -35.51 -24.47
CA PHE A 164 -10.58 -35.58 -25.85
C PHE A 164 -11.73 -36.56 -26.06
N SER A 165 -12.80 -36.13 -26.74
CA SER A 165 -13.87 -36.98 -27.25
C SER A 165 -14.44 -36.39 -28.55
N GLY A 166 -14.69 -37.23 -29.54
CA GLY A 166 -15.42 -36.89 -30.76
C GLY A 166 -16.91 -36.58 -30.53
N ARG A 167 -17.43 -36.79 -29.31
CA ARG A 167 -18.80 -36.39 -28.89
C ARG A 167 -18.87 -35.04 -28.18
N GLY A 168 -17.75 -34.36 -27.98
CA GLY A 168 -17.71 -33.08 -27.25
C GLY A 168 -17.60 -33.19 -25.72
N GLU A 169 -17.70 -34.40 -25.16
CA GLU A 169 -17.34 -34.67 -23.76
C GLU A 169 -15.87 -34.30 -23.50
N ARG A 170 -15.58 -33.57 -22.41
CA ARG A 170 -14.22 -33.15 -22.05
C ARG A 170 -13.96 -33.32 -20.56
N GLY A 171 -12.75 -33.75 -20.23
CA GLY A 171 -12.23 -33.79 -18.87
C GLY A 171 -12.79 -34.88 -17.98
N CYS A 172 -12.39 -34.82 -16.71
CA CYS A 172 -12.70 -35.82 -15.70
C CYS A 172 -12.96 -35.18 -14.34
N SER A 173 -13.66 -35.91 -13.47
CA SER A 173 -13.74 -35.62 -12.04
C SER A 173 -12.46 -36.07 -11.33
N ILE A 174 -12.18 -35.48 -10.16
CA ILE A 174 -11.04 -35.88 -9.33
C ILE A 174 -11.12 -37.36 -8.91
N ARG A 175 -12.33 -37.92 -8.73
CA ARG A 175 -12.53 -39.34 -8.40
C ARG A 175 -12.15 -40.26 -9.57
N GLU A 176 -12.57 -39.95 -10.79
CA GLU A 176 -12.19 -40.71 -11.99
C GLU A 176 -10.67 -40.65 -12.22
N LEU A 177 -10.07 -39.47 -12.03
CA LEU A 177 -8.62 -39.27 -12.17
C LEU A 177 -7.82 -40.08 -11.13
N LYS A 178 -8.24 -40.05 -9.86
CA LYS A 178 -7.68 -40.89 -8.79
C LYS A 178 -7.79 -42.36 -9.16
N LEU A 179 -9.01 -42.84 -9.46
CA LEU A 179 -9.25 -44.24 -9.79
C LEU A 179 -8.40 -44.72 -10.98
N ALA A 180 -8.20 -43.88 -11.99
CA ALA A 180 -7.43 -44.19 -13.19
C ALA A 180 -5.90 -44.12 -13.03
N THR A 181 -5.38 -43.48 -11.99
CA THR A 181 -3.94 -43.29 -11.75
C THR A 181 -3.39 -44.11 -10.57
N LEU A 182 -4.25 -44.53 -9.64
CA LEU A 182 -3.89 -45.26 -8.42
C LEU A 182 -3.13 -46.58 -8.68
N LEU A 183 -2.22 -46.90 -7.76
CA LEU A 183 -1.62 -48.23 -7.55
C LEU A 183 -1.80 -48.60 -6.07
N PRO A 184 -1.68 -49.89 -5.67
CA PRO A 184 -1.76 -50.31 -4.26
C PRO A 184 -0.83 -49.51 -3.32
N ASP A 185 0.39 -49.21 -3.77
CA ASP A 185 1.40 -48.45 -2.99
C ASP A 185 1.12 -46.93 -2.86
N ILE A 186 0.03 -46.42 -3.46
CA ILE A 186 -0.27 -44.99 -3.54
C ILE A 186 -1.58 -44.70 -2.81
N THR A 187 -1.54 -43.85 -1.78
CA THR A 187 -2.73 -43.27 -1.13
C THR A 187 -3.41 -42.27 -2.05
N SER A 188 -4.75 -42.22 -2.15
CA SER A 188 -5.38 -41.36 -3.16
C SER A 188 -5.24 -39.85 -2.87
N SER A 189 -4.94 -39.46 -1.63
CA SER A 189 -4.79 -38.06 -1.22
C SER A 189 -3.60 -37.34 -1.85
N ILE A 190 -2.50 -38.04 -2.17
CA ILE A 190 -1.35 -37.41 -2.85
C ILE A 190 -1.73 -36.91 -4.25
N ILE A 191 -2.73 -37.53 -4.89
CA ILE A 191 -3.24 -37.11 -6.20
C ILE A 191 -3.92 -35.73 -6.11
N ASP A 192 -4.54 -35.39 -4.98
CA ASP A 192 -5.09 -34.04 -4.77
C ASP A 192 -3.98 -32.99 -4.73
N THR A 193 -2.89 -33.27 -3.98
CA THR A 193 -1.69 -32.42 -3.93
C THR A 193 -1.05 -32.27 -5.30
N VAL A 194 -0.91 -33.36 -6.06
CA VAL A 194 -0.38 -33.35 -7.42
C VAL A 194 -1.27 -32.48 -8.33
N VAL A 195 -2.60 -32.63 -8.27
CA VAL A 195 -3.53 -31.83 -9.07
C VAL A 195 -3.44 -30.34 -8.74
N THR A 196 -3.34 -29.96 -7.45
CA THR A 196 -3.12 -28.56 -7.03
C THR A 196 -1.83 -28.02 -7.63
N ASN A 197 -0.71 -28.73 -7.46
CA ASN A 197 0.58 -28.32 -8.02
C ASN A 197 0.56 -28.23 -9.55
N LEU A 198 -0.17 -29.11 -10.24
CA LEU A 198 -0.31 -29.08 -11.70
C LEU A 198 -1.13 -27.86 -12.18
N ARG A 199 -2.16 -27.43 -11.45
CA ARG A 199 -2.91 -26.20 -11.77
C ARG A 199 -2.05 -24.94 -11.69
N GLU A 200 -1.04 -24.92 -10.81
CA GLU A 200 -0.11 -23.79 -10.68
C GLU A 200 1.01 -23.81 -11.73
N MET A 201 1.41 -25.00 -12.22
CA MET A 201 2.61 -25.20 -13.04
C MET A 201 2.34 -25.35 -14.54
N LEU A 202 1.21 -25.96 -14.93
CA LEU A 202 0.88 -26.24 -16.33
C LEU A 202 0.36 -24.99 -17.06
N PHE A 203 0.75 -24.81 -18.31
CA PHE A 203 0.29 -23.71 -19.15
C PHE A 203 -1.06 -24.00 -19.81
N TYR A 204 -1.40 -25.26 -20.05
CA TYR A 204 -2.52 -25.67 -20.88
C TYR A 204 -3.57 -26.51 -20.13
N LEU A 205 -3.50 -26.57 -18.80
CA LEU A 205 -4.59 -27.10 -17.98
C LEU A 205 -5.67 -26.03 -17.77
N ALA A 206 -6.94 -26.41 -17.92
CA ALA A 206 -8.07 -25.50 -17.70
C ALA A 206 -8.18 -25.06 -16.22
N ASP A 207 -8.51 -23.78 -15.99
CA ASP A 207 -8.58 -23.16 -14.66
C ASP A 207 -9.46 -23.95 -13.67
N ASP A 208 -10.68 -24.31 -14.08
CA ASP A 208 -11.71 -24.87 -13.17
C ASP A 208 -11.94 -26.39 -13.34
N GLN A 209 -11.44 -27.01 -14.42
CA GLN A 209 -11.76 -28.40 -14.77
C GLN A 209 -10.50 -29.20 -15.16
N LEU A 210 -10.55 -30.52 -15.03
CA LEU A 210 -9.41 -31.39 -15.32
C LEU A 210 -9.42 -31.82 -16.80
N TYR A 211 -9.08 -30.89 -17.68
CA TYR A 211 -8.77 -31.15 -19.09
C TYR A 211 -7.76 -30.16 -19.67
N PHE A 212 -7.05 -30.59 -20.70
CA PHE A 212 -6.11 -29.77 -21.45
C PHE A 212 -6.81 -28.93 -22.55
N THR A 213 -6.41 -27.67 -22.67
CA THR A 213 -6.77 -26.73 -23.73
C THR A 213 -5.62 -26.55 -24.72
N ASN A 214 -5.90 -26.08 -25.94
CA ASN A 214 -4.84 -25.60 -26.85
C ASN A 214 -4.55 -24.09 -26.69
N GLN A 215 -5.18 -23.45 -25.70
CA GLN A 215 -4.98 -22.05 -25.34
C GLN A 215 -4.25 -21.97 -23.99
N PRO A 216 -3.17 -21.19 -23.88
CA PRO A 216 -2.44 -21.04 -22.63
C PRO A 216 -3.28 -20.30 -21.57
N ASN A 217 -3.10 -20.69 -20.32
CA ASN A 217 -3.72 -20.15 -19.13
C ASN A 217 -3.21 -18.72 -18.89
N LEU A 218 -4.12 -17.76 -18.82
CA LEU A 218 -3.78 -16.34 -18.64
C LEU A 218 -3.05 -16.11 -17.31
N ASN A 219 -3.46 -16.77 -16.23
CA ASN A 219 -2.81 -16.63 -14.92
C ASN A 219 -1.34 -17.10 -14.98
N ARG A 220 -1.08 -18.23 -15.65
CA ARG A 220 0.28 -18.77 -15.83
C ARG A 220 1.15 -17.85 -16.71
N ILE A 221 0.59 -17.26 -17.77
CA ILE A 221 1.28 -16.24 -18.58
C ILE A 221 1.64 -15.02 -17.72
N ILE A 222 0.72 -14.55 -16.86
CA ILE A 222 0.94 -13.40 -15.98
C ILE A 222 2.09 -13.68 -15.01
N VAL A 223 2.06 -14.81 -14.30
CA VAL A 223 3.13 -15.19 -13.35
C VAL A 223 4.48 -15.27 -14.06
N LEU A 224 4.56 -15.95 -15.22
CA LEU A 224 5.80 -16.01 -15.99
C LEU A 224 6.27 -14.61 -16.43
N ARG A 225 5.35 -13.71 -16.80
CA ARG A 225 5.74 -12.34 -17.19
C ARG A 225 6.19 -11.50 -16.00
N GLU A 226 5.59 -11.69 -14.82
CA GLU A 226 6.00 -11.08 -13.55
C GLU A 226 7.42 -11.54 -13.13
N GLU A 227 7.71 -12.85 -13.21
CA GLU A 227 9.04 -13.43 -12.94
C GLU A 227 10.15 -12.83 -13.83
N ASN A 228 9.80 -12.42 -15.06
CA ASN A 228 10.72 -11.82 -16.03
C ASN A 228 10.82 -10.28 -15.96
N VAL A 229 10.20 -9.61 -14.96
CA VAL A 229 10.35 -8.15 -14.78
C VAL A 229 11.61 -7.84 -13.96
N GLU A 230 12.62 -7.31 -14.64
CA GLU A 230 13.84 -6.76 -14.03
C GLU A 230 13.53 -5.63 -13.02
N GLU A 231 14.23 -5.60 -11.89
CA GLU A 231 14.08 -4.56 -10.86
C GLU A 231 14.31 -3.14 -11.40
N LYS A 232 15.22 -3.00 -12.38
CA LYS A 232 15.47 -1.72 -13.06
C LYS A 232 14.19 -1.14 -13.70
N LYS A 233 13.37 -1.99 -14.33
CA LYS A 233 12.11 -1.58 -14.95
C LYS A 233 11.04 -1.20 -13.92
N ILE A 234 11.06 -1.83 -12.74
CA ILE A 234 10.21 -1.46 -11.61
C ILE A 234 10.55 -0.04 -11.14
N TYR A 235 11.83 0.25 -10.95
CA TYR A 235 12.32 1.58 -10.55
C TYR A 235 12.07 2.66 -11.61
N GLU A 236 12.27 2.36 -12.89
CA GLU A 236 11.94 3.27 -14.00
C GLU A 236 10.43 3.59 -14.01
N ALA A 237 9.56 2.58 -13.82
CA ALA A 237 8.11 2.75 -13.78
C ALA A 237 7.59 3.48 -12.52
N GLU A 238 8.27 3.33 -11.39
CA GLU A 238 8.03 4.09 -10.16
C GLU A 238 8.30 5.58 -10.36
N LEU A 239 9.45 5.93 -10.96
CA LEU A 239 9.77 7.31 -11.33
C LEU A 239 8.75 7.92 -12.30
N GLU A 240 8.25 7.14 -13.26
CA GLU A 240 7.17 7.57 -14.16
C GLU A 240 5.85 7.83 -13.39
N MET A 241 5.47 6.95 -12.47
CA MET A 241 4.27 7.12 -11.63
C MET A 241 4.36 8.37 -10.76
N ILE A 242 5.51 8.68 -10.16
CA ILE A 242 5.74 9.92 -9.40
C ILE A 242 5.61 11.14 -10.33
N ARG A 243 6.29 11.13 -11.49
CA ARG A 243 6.26 12.24 -12.47
C ARG A 243 4.86 12.52 -12.99
N ALA A 244 4.08 11.49 -13.30
CA ALA A 244 2.70 11.61 -13.80
C ALA A 244 1.73 12.24 -12.77
N ARG A 245 2.12 12.30 -11.49
CA ARG A 245 1.29 12.81 -10.39
C ARG A 245 1.72 14.18 -9.87
N ILE A 246 2.65 14.88 -10.53
CA ILE A 246 3.10 16.23 -10.13
C ILE A 246 2.45 17.31 -11.00
N LYS A 247 1.85 18.34 -10.37
CA LYS A 247 1.19 19.47 -11.07
C LYS A 247 1.84 20.85 -10.87
N LYS A 248 2.99 20.92 -10.18
CA LYS A 248 3.79 22.14 -9.93
C LYS A 248 3.18 23.10 -8.87
N LYS A 249 2.50 22.55 -7.86
CA LYS A 249 2.15 23.29 -6.63
C LYS A 249 3.39 23.61 -5.79
N LEU A 250 4.42 22.75 -5.87
CA LEU A 250 5.74 22.92 -5.27
C LEU A 250 6.84 22.71 -6.34
N LYS A 251 8.08 23.16 -6.09
CA LYS A 251 9.24 22.76 -6.91
C LYS A 251 9.65 21.35 -6.49
N VAL A 252 9.38 20.35 -7.33
CA VAL A 252 9.60 18.94 -7.00
C VAL A 252 10.92 18.41 -7.58
N TYR A 253 11.69 17.73 -6.74
CA TYR A 253 12.94 17.04 -7.08
C TYR A 253 12.76 15.55 -6.73
N ILE A 254 12.97 14.66 -7.71
CA ILE A 254 12.68 13.22 -7.56
C ILE A 254 13.99 12.44 -7.58
N HIS A 255 14.24 11.70 -6.51
CA HIS A 255 15.38 10.82 -6.27
C HIS A 255 16.72 11.53 -6.60
N PRO A 256 16.99 12.71 -5.98
CA PRO A 256 18.27 13.38 -6.13
C PRO A 256 19.38 12.48 -5.57
N LYS A 257 20.49 12.37 -6.29
CA LYS A 257 21.62 11.52 -5.88
C LYS A 257 22.62 12.26 -5.00
N PHE A 258 22.65 13.59 -5.12
CA PHE A 258 23.59 14.45 -4.42
C PHE A 258 22.88 15.72 -3.92
N PRO A 259 23.32 16.35 -2.81
CA PRO A 259 22.72 17.60 -2.33
C PRO A 259 22.72 18.75 -3.36
N LYS A 260 23.70 18.78 -4.27
CA LYS A 260 23.77 19.75 -5.38
C LYS A 260 22.64 19.63 -6.41
N ASP A 261 21.95 18.47 -6.48
CA ASP A 261 20.83 18.25 -7.41
C ASP A 261 19.58 19.04 -7.00
N ILE A 262 19.58 19.59 -5.77
CA ILE A 262 18.54 20.46 -5.20
C ILE A 262 19.10 21.90 -5.09
N PRO A 263 18.74 22.81 -6.00
CA PRO A 263 19.17 24.22 -5.98
C PRO A 263 18.92 24.89 -4.62
N ASP A 264 19.83 25.77 -4.21
CA ASP A 264 19.69 26.54 -2.98
C ASP A 264 18.99 27.89 -3.25
N THR A 265 17.66 27.85 -3.38
CA THR A 265 16.80 29.02 -3.65
C THR A 265 15.75 29.24 -2.55
N GLU A 266 15.05 30.37 -2.58
CA GLU A 266 14.04 30.75 -1.58
C GLU A 266 12.71 29.98 -1.66
N ASP A 267 12.41 29.31 -2.79
CA ASP A 267 11.13 28.62 -2.98
C ASP A 267 11.00 27.36 -2.12
N LEU A 268 9.79 27.00 -1.70
CA LEU A 268 9.47 25.70 -1.10
C LEU A 268 9.74 24.54 -2.10
N LYS A 269 10.45 23.51 -1.62
CA LYS A 269 10.88 22.36 -2.43
C LYS A 269 10.37 21.06 -1.84
N LEU A 270 9.68 20.27 -2.66
CA LEU A 270 9.34 18.89 -2.33
C LEU A 270 10.44 17.98 -2.88
N VAL A 271 11.11 17.26 -2.00
CA VAL A 271 12.20 16.35 -2.33
C VAL A 271 11.70 14.94 -2.09
N VAL A 272 11.42 14.21 -3.17
CA VAL A 272 11.00 12.81 -3.09
C VAL A 272 12.28 11.95 -3.04
N MET A 273 12.51 11.26 -1.93
CA MET A 273 13.69 10.41 -1.69
C MET A 273 13.38 8.95 -2.04
N ASP A 274 14.40 8.17 -2.42
CA ASP A 274 14.31 6.70 -2.52
C ASP A 274 14.64 5.97 -1.20
N SER A 275 15.18 6.70 -0.22
CA SER A 275 15.53 6.21 1.12
C SER A 275 14.41 6.48 2.16
N PRO A 276 14.27 5.64 3.21
CA PRO A 276 13.21 5.78 4.22
C PRO A 276 13.33 7.01 5.14
N LYS A 277 14.49 7.66 5.15
CA LYS A 277 14.81 8.92 5.85
C LYS A 277 15.82 9.69 4.99
N PRO A 278 15.71 11.03 4.86
CA PRO A 278 16.75 11.81 4.19
C PRO A 278 18.06 11.80 4.99
N GLU A 279 19.18 11.80 4.27
CA GLU A 279 20.51 12.03 4.84
C GLU A 279 20.64 13.51 5.26
N LYS A 280 21.50 13.80 6.24
CA LYS A 280 21.59 15.14 6.85
C LYS A 280 22.28 16.14 5.91
N GLU A 281 23.15 15.63 5.07
CA GLU A 281 23.90 16.26 4.00
C GLU A 281 22.96 17.02 3.05
N PHE A 282 21.79 16.46 2.70
CA PHE A 282 20.78 17.16 1.90
C PHE A 282 20.21 18.42 2.57
N LEU A 283 20.20 18.48 3.91
CA LEU A 283 19.78 19.63 4.69
C LEU A 283 20.91 20.65 4.91
N THR A 284 22.16 20.20 5.01
CA THR A 284 23.31 21.06 5.35
C THR A 284 24.15 21.53 4.18
N GLU A 285 24.09 20.86 3.02
CA GLU A 285 25.06 21.04 1.92
C GLU A 285 24.40 21.37 0.57
N TYR A 286 25.16 22.08 -0.25
CA TYR A 286 24.87 22.37 -1.66
C TYR A 286 26.17 22.32 -2.46
N GLY A 287 26.55 21.10 -2.87
CA GLY A 287 27.88 20.85 -3.43
C GLY A 287 28.95 21.03 -2.34
N GLU A 288 29.97 21.83 -2.63
CA GLU A 288 31.05 22.15 -1.68
C GLU A 288 30.67 23.28 -0.69
N ASN A 289 29.51 23.91 -0.86
CA ASN A 289 29.07 25.06 -0.05
C ASN A 289 28.04 24.63 1.01
N PRO A 290 28.00 25.28 2.19
CA PRO A 290 26.92 25.09 3.15
C PRO A 290 25.60 25.62 2.58
N ARG A 291 24.51 24.85 2.74
CA ARG A 291 23.17 25.25 2.30
C ARG A 291 22.62 26.39 3.15
N VAL A 292 22.16 27.44 2.49
CA VAL A 292 21.60 28.65 3.09
C VAL A 292 20.10 28.47 3.36
N TYR A 293 19.31 28.12 2.34
CA TYR A 293 17.85 28.04 2.42
C TYR A 293 17.39 26.66 2.89
N ARG A 294 17.65 26.37 4.17
CA ARG A 294 17.43 25.06 4.77
C ARG A 294 15.98 24.80 5.14
N ASN A 295 15.24 25.82 5.61
CA ASN A 295 13.88 25.63 6.14
C ASN A 295 12.81 25.44 5.04
N VAL A 296 13.16 25.66 3.77
CA VAL A 296 12.23 25.53 2.62
C VAL A 296 12.20 24.12 2.03
N LEU A 297 13.01 23.20 2.54
CA LEU A 297 13.04 21.80 2.11
C LEU A 297 11.93 20.98 2.81
N ILE A 298 11.25 20.15 2.03
CA ILE A 298 10.23 19.20 2.48
C ILE A 298 10.61 17.84 1.90
N PHE A 299 11.03 16.88 2.72
CA PHE A 299 11.42 15.56 2.23
C PHE A 299 10.24 14.59 2.34
N LEU A 300 9.86 13.94 1.24
CA LEU A 300 8.88 12.86 1.18
C LEU A 300 9.61 11.55 0.91
N CYS A 301 9.47 10.59 1.81
CA CYS A 301 10.22 9.34 1.82
C CYS A 301 9.28 8.12 1.78
N PRO A 302 9.74 7.00 1.18
CA PRO A 302 9.03 5.73 1.21
C PRO A 302 8.94 5.13 2.62
N ASP A 303 7.93 4.28 2.81
CA ASP A 303 7.86 3.35 3.92
C ASP A 303 8.35 1.95 3.49
N GLU A 304 9.47 1.49 4.08
CA GLU A 304 10.04 0.16 3.83
C GLU A 304 9.03 -0.97 4.03
N GLY A 305 8.13 -0.85 5.01
CA GLY A 305 7.07 -1.83 5.25
C GLY A 305 6.10 -2.01 4.08
N GLN A 306 6.00 -1.03 3.19
CA GLN A 306 5.17 -1.09 1.98
C GLN A 306 5.95 -1.43 0.71
N LYS A 307 7.29 -1.43 0.75
CA LYS A 307 8.16 -1.61 -0.44
C LYS A 307 7.84 -2.88 -1.21
N THR A 308 7.77 -4.02 -0.53
CA THR A 308 7.48 -5.33 -1.17
C THR A 308 6.10 -5.34 -1.83
N HIS A 309 5.09 -4.72 -1.21
CA HIS A 309 3.73 -4.63 -1.75
C HIS A 309 3.70 -3.74 -3.00
N PHE A 310 4.29 -2.54 -2.92
CA PHE A 310 4.36 -1.59 -4.01
C PHE A 310 5.15 -2.14 -5.21
N HIS A 311 6.32 -2.74 -4.98
CA HIS A 311 7.10 -3.38 -6.05
C HIS A 311 6.36 -4.55 -6.70
N ALA A 312 5.59 -5.34 -5.94
CA ALA A 312 4.74 -6.40 -6.50
C ALA A 312 3.58 -5.83 -7.34
N PHE A 313 2.95 -4.75 -6.89
CA PHE A 313 1.93 -4.02 -7.64
C PHE A 313 2.47 -3.48 -8.98
N VAL A 314 3.63 -2.80 -8.96
CA VAL A 314 4.29 -2.27 -10.16
C VAL A 314 4.73 -3.40 -11.10
N ARG A 315 5.33 -4.48 -10.57
CA ARG A 315 5.70 -5.69 -11.33
C ARG A 315 4.50 -6.27 -12.08
N ARG A 316 3.36 -6.44 -11.39
CA ARG A 316 2.12 -6.92 -11.99
C ARG A 316 1.59 -5.98 -13.07
N ARG A 317 1.57 -4.66 -12.81
CA ARG A 317 1.18 -3.65 -13.81
C ARG A 317 2.02 -3.75 -15.09
N LEU A 318 3.35 -3.87 -14.96
CA LEU A 318 4.28 -4.03 -16.07
C LEU A 318 4.07 -5.36 -16.82
N ALA A 319 3.86 -6.45 -16.10
CA ALA A 319 3.54 -7.76 -16.67
C ALA A 319 2.25 -7.72 -17.51
N LEU A 320 1.15 -7.20 -16.96
CA LEU A 320 -0.13 -7.07 -17.68
C LEU A 320 -0.01 -6.15 -18.91
N ALA A 321 0.69 -5.02 -18.79
CA ALA A 321 0.94 -4.10 -19.89
C ALA A 321 1.77 -4.77 -21.02
N SER A 322 2.80 -5.54 -20.65
CA SER A 322 3.61 -6.31 -21.59
C SER A 322 2.77 -7.35 -22.35
N ILE A 323 1.93 -8.11 -21.65
CA ILE A 323 1.03 -9.11 -22.26
C ILE A 323 0.04 -8.44 -23.21
N LYS A 324 -0.53 -7.29 -22.84
CA LYS A 324 -1.47 -6.53 -23.68
C LYS A 324 -0.81 -5.95 -24.94
N ALA A 325 0.49 -5.64 -24.89
CA ALA A 325 1.25 -5.16 -26.05
C ALA A 325 1.74 -6.29 -26.97
N ASP A 326 1.85 -7.52 -26.47
CA ASP A 326 2.43 -8.66 -27.19
C ASP A 326 1.44 -9.27 -28.19
N LYS A 327 1.61 -8.90 -29.47
CA LYS A 327 0.79 -9.40 -30.58
C LYS A 327 1.06 -10.86 -30.95
N SER A 328 2.09 -11.51 -30.40
CA SER A 328 2.35 -12.93 -30.65
C SER A 328 1.44 -13.84 -29.82
N LEU A 329 0.97 -13.36 -28.66
CA LEU A 329 0.06 -14.08 -27.78
C LEU A 329 -1.38 -14.07 -28.34
N LYS A 330 -1.82 -15.23 -28.82
CA LYS A 330 -3.20 -15.47 -29.25
C LYS A 330 -4.13 -15.64 -28.05
N LEU A 331 -4.45 -14.53 -27.36
CA LEU A 331 -5.45 -14.52 -26.31
C LEU A 331 -6.87 -14.56 -26.88
N THR A 332 -7.76 -15.31 -26.24
CA THR A 332 -9.21 -15.29 -26.53
C THR A 332 -9.85 -13.96 -26.10
N GLU A 333 -11.00 -13.59 -26.67
CA GLU A 333 -11.69 -12.34 -26.29
C GLU A 333 -12.05 -12.29 -24.80
N ALA A 334 -12.44 -13.42 -24.20
CA ALA A 334 -12.67 -13.51 -22.76
C ALA A 334 -11.39 -13.24 -21.92
N GLN A 335 -10.24 -13.77 -22.36
CA GLN A 335 -8.94 -13.49 -21.72
C GLN A 335 -8.52 -12.03 -21.91
N LYS A 336 -8.78 -11.42 -23.09
CA LYS A 336 -8.53 -9.99 -23.32
C LYS A 336 -9.40 -9.10 -22.43
N GLY A 337 -10.67 -9.45 -22.26
CA GLY A 337 -11.59 -8.80 -21.30
C GLY A 337 -11.00 -8.82 -19.89
N LYS A 338 -10.78 -10.03 -19.35
CA LYS A 338 -10.19 -10.23 -18.02
C LYS A 338 -8.86 -9.49 -17.84
N LEU A 339 -7.98 -9.50 -18.84
CA LEU A 339 -6.70 -8.76 -18.84
C LEU A 339 -6.91 -7.23 -18.77
N ASN A 340 -7.87 -6.70 -19.54
CA ASN A 340 -8.20 -5.28 -19.51
C ASN A 340 -8.79 -4.87 -18.16
N ASP A 341 -9.72 -5.65 -17.61
CA ASP A 341 -10.34 -5.38 -16.31
C ASP A 341 -9.29 -5.37 -15.19
N MET A 342 -8.40 -6.37 -15.18
CA MET A 342 -7.28 -6.44 -14.25
C MET A 342 -6.33 -5.23 -14.39
N LEU A 343 -6.03 -4.79 -15.61
CA LEU A 343 -5.16 -3.63 -15.84
C LEU A 343 -5.83 -2.32 -15.42
N ASN A 344 -7.12 -2.13 -15.73
CA ASN A 344 -7.90 -0.96 -15.35
C ASN A 344 -7.97 -0.81 -13.82
N ASN A 345 -8.25 -1.91 -13.11
CA ASN A 345 -8.27 -1.94 -11.64
C ASN A 345 -6.93 -1.54 -11.00
N LEU A 346 -5.80 -1.85 -11.65
CA LEU A 346 -4.48 -1.37 -11.20
C LEU A 346 -4.28 0.13 -11.50
N VAL A 347 -4.71 0.61 -12.66
CA VAL A 347 -4.61 2.04 -13.03
C VAL A 347 -5.44 2.93 -12.10
N GLU A 348 -6.62 2.48 -11.67
CA GLU A 348 -7.46 3.21 -10.71
C GLU A 348 -6.81 3.32 -9.32
N ARG A 349 -6.15 2.24 -8.87
CA ARG A 349 -5.46 2.17 -7.57
C ARG A 349 -4.03 2.72 -7.56
N GLU A 350 -3.51 3.14 -8.71
CA GLU A 350 -2.11 3.56 -8.89
C GLU A 350 -1.67 4.65 -7.89
N TYR A 351 -2.50 5.68 -7.69
CA TYR A 351 -2.19 6.76 -6.74
C TYR A 351 -2.29 6.30 -5.29
N GLU A 352 -3.24 5.42 -4.97
CA GLU A 352 -3.45 4.88 -3.63
C GLU A 352 -2.22 4.08 -3.17
N GLU A 353 -1.72 3.18 -4.02
CA GLU A 353 -0.52 2.38 -3.74
C GLU A 353 0.75 3.24 -3.71
N LEU A 354 0.87 4.23 -4.61
CA LEU A 354 1.98 5.18 -4.58
C LEU A 354 2.00 5.98 -3.28
N ARG A 355 0.85 6.45 -2.78
CA ARG A 355 0.74 7.20 -1.52
C ARG A 355 0.87 6.34 -0.27
N LYS A 356 0.47 5.07 -0.29
CA LYS A 356 0.80 4.13 0.80
C LYS A 356 2.31 3.95 0.95
N TYR A 357 3.03 3.88 -0.18
CA TYR A 357 4.48 3.79 -0.17
C TYR A 357 5.12 5.14 0.22
N TYR A 358 4.81 6.22 -0.49
CA TYR A 358 5.28 7.58 -0.20
C TYR A 358 4.36 8.32 0.78
N ARG A 359 4.69 8.20 2.08
CA ARG A 359 3.91 8.81 3.18
C ARG A 359 4.71 9.46 4.30
N LYS A 360 6.03 9.23 4.38
CA LYS A 360 6.86 9.77 5.46
C LYS A 360 7.35 11.15 5.09
N ILE A 361 6.92 12.19 5.80
CA ILE A 361 7.44 13.55 5.62
C ILE A 361 8.50 13.84 6.69
N PHE A 362 9.63 14.38 6.28
CA PHE A 362 10.67 14.92 7.15
C PHE A 362 10.86 16.41 6.85
N LEU A 363 10.78 17.23 7.90
CA LEU A 363 10.89 18.69 7.81
C LEU A 363 12.09 19.19 8.63
N PRO A 364 12.79 20.25 8.19
CA PRO A 364 13.86 20.89 8.94
C PRO A 364 13.42 21.32 10.35
N ALA A 365 14.18 20.90 11.38
CA ALA A 365 13.96 21.26 12.78
C ALA A 365 15.29 21.61 13.49
N LYS A 366 15.22 22.19 14.70
CA LYS A 366 16.41 22.72 15.41
C LYS A 366 17.47 21.65 15.75
N ALA A 367 17.07 20.40 15.94
CA ALA A 367 18.00 19.30 16.29
C ALA A 367 18.39 18.44 15.09
N ASP A 368 17.42 18.09 14.25
CA ASP A 368 17.55 17.24 13.05
C ASP A 368 16.28 17.44 12.19
N PHE A 369 15.53 16.36 11.91
CA PHE A 369 14.24 16.43 11.22
C PHE A 369 13.04 16.28 12.19
N LYS A 370 11.96 17.02 11.92
CA LYS A 370 10.61 16.71 12.42
C LYS A 370 9.96 15.69 11.49
N TYR A 371 9.57 14.53 12.03
CA TYR A 371 8.86 13.48 11.30
C TYR A 371 7.34 13.66 11.38
N LEU A 372 6.66 13.39 10.26
CA LEU A 372 5.21 13.30 10.14
C LEU A 372 4.85 12.12 9.23
N ASP A 373 3.77 11.40 9.54
CA ASP A 373 3.18 10.37 8.69
C ASP A 373 1.91 10.93 8.04
N MET A 374 1.83 10.90 6.71
CA MET A 374 0.61 11.29 5.99
C MET A 374 -0.53 10.26 6.13
N GLY A 375 -0.24 9.08 6.67
CA GLY A 375 -1.21 8.00 6.80
C GLY A 375 -1.65 7.41 5.45
N ILE A 376 -2.77 6.70 5.48
CA ILE A 376 -3.40 6.07 4.32
C ILE A 376 -4.23 7.12 3.57
N PRO A 377 -4.13 7.24 2.23
CA PRO A 377 -4.94 8.17 1.46
C PRO A 377 -6.44 7.81 1.49
N SER A 378 -7.30 8.83 1.53
CA SER A 378 -8.75 8.65 1.36
C SER A 378 -9.08 8.15 -0.04
N TYR A 379 -9.96 7.15 -0.15
CA TYR A 379 -10.36 6.57 -1.43
C TYR A 379 -11.03 7.63 -2.33
N GLY A 380 -10.58 7.71 -3.59
CA GLY A 380 -11.19 8.56 -4.62
C GLY A 380 -10.66 10.00 -4.76
N GLU A 381 -9.76 10.50 -3.89
CA GLU A 381 -9.16 11.82 -4.09
C GLU A 381 -8.20 11.83 -5.30
N LYS A 382 -8.60 12.50 -6.40
CA LYS A 382 -7.79 12.66 -7.63
C LYS A 382 -6.79 13.84 -7.55
N LYS A 383 -6.14 14.03 -6.40
CA LYS A 383 -5.14 15.08 -6.21
C LYS A 383 -3.80 14.73 -6.85
N SER A 384 -2.97 15.77 -7.02
CA SER A 384 -1.56 15.60 -7.34
C SER A 384 -0.73 15.38 -6.07
N LEU A 385 0.40 14.68 -6.18
CA LEU A 385 1.25 14.30 -5.04
C LEU A 385 1.80 15.54 -4.30
N ASP A 386 2.22 16.56 -5.07
CA ASP A 386 2.73 17.83 -4.54
C ASP A 386 1.64 18.70 -3.91
N GLU A 387 0.40 18.58 -4.39
CA GLU A 387 -0.78 19.24 -3.83
C GLU A 387 -1.27 18.54 -2.54
N ASP A 388 -1.29 17.21 -2.49
CA ASP A 388 -1.65 16.42 -1.30
C ASP A 388 -0.65 16.66 -0.15
N VAL A 389 0.66 16.67 -0.45
CA VAL A 389 1.70 17.04 0.54
C VAL A 389 1.54 18.49 1.01
N TYR A 390 1.31 19.45 0.11
CA TYR A 390 1.08 20.84 0.49
C TYR A 390 -0.17 21.00 1.38
N ASP A 391 -1.28 20.37 0.99
CA ASP A 391 -2.54 20.35 1.74
C ASP A 391 -2.36 19.77 3.14
N PHE A 392 -1.68 18.62 3.25
CA PHE A 392 -1.39 17.97 4.52
C PHE A 392 -0.58 18.87 5.44
N LEU A 393 0.49 19.50 4.92
CA LEU A 393 1.34 20.40 5.70
C LEU A 393 0.62 21.68 6.11
N LYS A 394 -0.23 22.24 5.24
CA LYS A 394 -1.09 23.39 5.56
C LYS A 394 -2.09 23.06 6.67
N ARG A 395 -2.78 21.90 6.58
CA ARG A 395 -3.75 21.45 7.60
C ARG A 395 -3.10 21.20 8.97
N ASN A 396 -1.83 20.74 8.98
CA ASN A 396 -1.06 20.53 10.21
C ASN A 396 -0.34 21.80 10.72
N GLY A 397 -0.47 22.96 10.04
CA GLY A 397 0.17 24.22 10.43
C GLY A 397 1.69 24.28 10.20
N GLU A 398 2.25 23.35 9.42
CA GLU A 398 3.68 23.31 9.06
C GLU A 398 4.04 24.25 7.92
N ILE A 399 3.05 24.64 7.10
CA ILE A 399 3.12 25.69 6.09
C ILE A 399 1.97 26.66 6.36
N LEU A 400 2.28 27.95 6.44
CA LEU A 400 1.32 29.02 6.67
C LEU A 400 1.18 29.88 5.40
N GLU A 401 -0.02 30.38 5.12
CA GLU A 401 -0.24 31.36 4.03
C GLU A 401 -0.04 32.81 4.50
N SER A 402 -0.24 33.05 5.79
CA SER A 402 0.14 34.28 6.50
C SER A 402 0.49 33.92 7.96
N ILE A 403 1.33 34.75 8.58
CA ILE A 403 1.60 34.71 10.03
C ILE A 403 0.71 35.77 10.70
N HIS A 404 0.05 35.45 11.81
CA HIS A 404 -0.68 36.44 12.58
C HIS A 404 0.31 37.48 13.18
N PRO A 405 0.12 38.80 13.04
CA PRO A 405 1.19 39.76 13.32
C PRO A 405 1.70 39.73 14.77
N GLN A 406 0.83 39.42 15.73
CA GLN A 406 1.21 39.20 17.14
C GLN A 406 2.33 38.15 17.31
N VAL A 407 2.36 37.10 16.47
CA VAL A 407 3.41 36.06 16.52
C VAL A 407 4.75 36.61 16.03
N ILE A 408 4.73 37.57 15.10
CA ILE A 408 5.94 38.27 14.64
C ILE A 408 6.47 39.17 15.75
N PHE A 409 5.58 39.94 16.40
CA PHE A 409 5.94 40.76 17.56
C PHE A 409 6.57 39.92 18.68
N GLU A 410 5.91 38.85 19.09
CA GLU A 410 6.34 37.98 20.20
C GLU A 410 7.66 37.24 19.94
N ARG A 411 7.90 36.78 18.71
CA ARG A 411 9.14 36.06 18.36
C ARG A 411 10.34 36.96 18.10
N TYR A 412 10.12 38.12 17.48
CA TYR A 412 11.23 38.91 16.93
C TYR A 412 11.41 40.26 17.63
N LEU A 413 10.33 40.94 18.06
CA LEU A 413 10.39 42.35 18.48
C LEU A 413 10.36 42.56 20.02
N VAL A 414 9.92 41.57 20.82
CA VAL A 414 9.84 41.73 22.30
C VAL A 414 11.17 42.16 22.92
N GLY A 415 12.30 41.59 22.49
CA GLY A 415 13.62 41.92 23.03
C GLY A 415 14.26 43.20 22.47
N GLU A 416 13.84 43.64 21.29
CA GLU A 416 14.55 44.65 20.49
C GLU A 416 13.72 45.93 20.30
N ASN A 417 14.35 47.07 20.03
CA ASN A 417 13.62 48.31 19.74
C ASN A 417 13.07 48.34 18.30
N TYR A 418 13.77 47.68 17.38
CA TYR A 418 13.38 47.50 15.99
C TYR A 418 14.00 46.20 15.45
N VAL A 419 13.46 45.66 14.36
CA VAL A 419 14.04 44.52 13.62
C VAL A 419 13.91 44.75 12.12
N LYS A 420 14.96 44.46 11.36
CA LYS A 420 14.94 44.49 9.89
C LYS A 420 13.97 43.46 9.32
N ILE A 421 13.03 43.91 8.49
CA ILE A 421 11.98 43.06 7.92
C ILE A 421 12.60 41.99 7.02
N LEU A 422 13.64 42.36 6.27
CA LEU A 422 14.42 41.44 5.43
C LEU A 422 15.13 40.34 6.24
N ASP A 423 15.58 40.62 7.46
CA ASP A 423 16.29 39.62 8.28
C ASP A 423 15.31 38.64 8.95
N VAL A 424 14.11 39.10 9.32
CA VAL A 424 13.00 38.20 9.70
C VAL A 424 12.67 37.26 8.54
N PHE A 425 12.51 37.80 7.32
CA PHE A 425 12.24 36.99 6.12
C PHE A 425 13.36 35.96 5.85
N LYS A 426 14.63 36.40 5.84
CA LYS A 426 15.80 35.53 5.70
C LYS A 426 15.82 34.44 6.78
N SER A 427 15.48 34.75 8.03
CA SER A 427 15.46 33.76 9.13
C SER A 427 14.40 32.67 8.90
N LEU A 428 13.19 33.05 8.50
CA LEU A 428 12.10 32.09 8.21
C LEU A 428 12.48 31.07 7.12
N LEU A 429 13.31 31.47 6.14
CA LEU A 429 13.78 30.58 5.06
C LEU A 429 15.04 29.77 5.43
N ARG A 430 15.91 30.30 6.30
CA ARG A 430 17.27 29.75 6.56
C ARG A 430 17.40 28.94 7.84
N THR A 431 16.51 29.14 8.81
CA THR A 431 16.61 28.60 10.16
C THR A 431 15.71 27.36 10.34
N PRO A 432 16.26 26.15 10.50
CA PRO A 432 15.46 24.94 10.73
C PRO A 432 14.56 25.05 11.97
N GLY A 433 13.27 24.76 11.79
CA GLY A 433 12.28 24.83 12.87
C GLY A 433 11.66 26.21 13.10
N GLU A 434 11.97 27.21 12.26
CA GLU A 434 11.12 28.41 12.14
C GLU A 434 9.85 28.14 11.31
N LEU A 435 8.89 29.07 11.37
CA LEU A 435 7.66 28.99 10.58
C LEU A 435 7.98 28.99 9.08
N ARG A 436 7.31 28.13 8.31
CA ARG A 436 7.43 28.10 6.84
C ARG A 436 6.25 28.81 6.23
N LEU A 437 6.53 29.73 5.32
CA LEU A 437 5.51 30.47 4.57
C LEU A 437 5.35 29.91 3.16
N ALA A 438 4.11 29.90 2.68
CA ALA A 438 3.77 29.46 1.34
C ALA A 438 4.29 30.42 0.26
N SER A 439 4.38 31.72 0.54
CA SER A 439 4.91 32.72 -0.40
C SER A 439 5.43 33.99 0.28
N ARG A 440 6.21 34.79 -0.47
CA ARG A 440 6.73 36.10 -0.06
C ARG A 440 5.62 37.12 0.19
N GLU A 441 4.57 37.09 -0.62
CA GLU A 441 3.41 37.97 -0.50
C GLU A 441 2.62 37.69 0.79
N GLY A 442 2.60 36.43 1.24
CA GLY A 442 2.06 36.03 2.54
C GLY A 442 2.78 36.70 3.70
N PHE A 443 4.12 36.76 3.65
CA PHE A 443 4.92 37.49 4.64
C PHE A 443 4.64 38.99 4.62
N ILE A 444 4.68 39.61 3.44
CA ILE A 444 4.46 41.05 3.28
C ILE A 444 3.09 41.45 3.83
N LYS A 445 2.03 40.69 3.51
CA LYS A 445 0.68 40.92 4.05
C LYS A 445 0.64 40.89 5.58
N SER A 446 1.32 39.93 6.21
CA SER A 446 1.40 39.85 7.67
C SER A 446 2.08 41.06 8.32
N ILE A 447 3.10 41.63 7.68
CA ILE A 447 3.73 42.85 8.20
C ILE A 447 2.81 44.06 7.98
N VAL A 448 2.22 44.23 6.79
CA VAL A 448 1.26 45.33 6.50
C VAL A 448 0.07 45.29 7.46
N GLU A 449 -0.48 44.10 7.75
CA GLU A 449 -1.57 43.92 8.72
C GLU A 449 -1.14 44.29 10.14
N GLY A 450 0.07 43.89 10.58
CA GLY A 450 0.61 44.27 11.89
C GLY A 450 0.80 45.77 12.06
N VAL A 451 1.28 46.45 11.01
CA VAL A 451 1.41 47.91 10.98
C VAL A 451 0.06 48.60 11.01
N LYS A 452 -0.91 48.11 10.22
CA LYS A 452 -2.27 48.63 10.15
C LYS A 452 -3.04 48.47 11.46
N SER A 453 -2.80 47.39 12.20
CA SER A 453 -3.38 47.12 13.52
C SER A 453 -2.59 47.70 14.69
N GLY A 454 -1.49 48.42 14.45
CA GLY A 454 -0.71 49.08 15.50
C GLY A 454 0.08 48.14 16.41
N ILE A 455 0.27 46.88 16.02
CA ILE A 455 1.01 45.87 16.79
C ILE A 455 2.52 46.17 16.77
N PHE A 456 3.00 46.75 15.68
CA PHE A 456 4.31 47.38 15.52
C PHE A 456 4.20 48.49 14.48
N GLY A 457 5.10 49.47 14.52
CA GLY A 457 5.18 50.47 13.45
C GLY A 457 6.17 50.08 12.35
N PHE A 458 6.21 50.87 11.28
CA PHE A 458 7.11 50.77 10.15
C PHE A 458 8.05 51.97 10.10
N GLY A 459 9.27 51.77 9.59
CA GLY A 459 10.21 52.84 9.31
C GLY A 459 11.47 52.34 8.63
N HIS A 460 12.46 53.24 8.57
CA HIS A 460 13.73 53.02 7.90
C HIS A 460 14.91 53.13 8.88
N LEU A 461 15.94 52.31 8.66
CA LEU A 461 17.20 52.33 9.40
C LEU A 461 18.31 52.86 8.49
N ARG A 462 18.60 54.15 8.61
CA ARG A 462 19.65 54.85 7.86
C ARG A 462 20.87 55.06 8.76
N ALA A 463 21.24 56.32 9.02
CA ALA A 463 22.22 56.66 10.05
C ALA A 463 21.66 56.47 11.47
N ASN A 464 20.36 56.74 11.63
CA ASN A 464 19.58 56.53 12.85
C ASN A 464 18.30 55.76 12.52
N LEU A 465 17.55 55.38 13.55
CA LEU A 465 16.19 54.86 13.39
C LEU A 465 15.23 56.00 13.00
N GLU A 466 14.57 55.86 11.85
CA GLU A 466 13.58 56.81 11.32
C GLU A 466 12.20 56.14 11.30
N PRO A 467 11.39 56.27 12.38
CA PRO A 467 9.99 55.84 12.39
C PRO A 467 9.19 56.62 11.33
N GLU A 468 8.47 55.90 10.47
CA GLU A 468 7.67 56.50 9.38
C GLU A 468 6.18 56.51 9.73
N CYS A 469 5.60 55.34 10.04
CA CYS A 469 4.17 55.29 10.37
C CYS A 469 3.74 54.07 11.22
N ILE A 470 2.64 54.24 11.93
CA ILE A 470 1.91 53.20 12.67
C ILE A 470 0.41 53.39 12.40
N ASN A 471 -0.39 52.32 12.42
CA ASN A 471 -1.80 52.31 11.97
C ASN A 471 -1.99 52.69 10.47
N CYS A 472 -0.95 52.51 9.66
CA CYS A 472 -0.89 52.80 8.23
C CYS A 472 -0.90 51.52 7.39
N SER A 473 -0.79 51.63 6.06
CA SER A 473 -0.58 50.49 5.16
C SER A 473 0.60 50.78 4.23
N PRO A 474 1.84 50.55 4.69
CA PRO A 474 3.06 50.89 3.94
C PRO A 474 3.30 49.94 2.76
N GLU A 475 4.03 50.40 1.76
CA GLU A 475 4.50 49.57 0.64
C GLU A 475 5.85 48.92 1.00
N ILE A 476 5.81 47.65 1.40
CA ILE A 476 7.01 46.91 1.86
C ILE A 476 7.71 46.24 0.67
N LYS A 477 8.97 46.59 0.43
CA LYS A 477 9.79 46.08 -0.70
C LYS A 477 10.78 45.00 -0.27
N LEU A 478 10.98 44.81 1.03
CA LEU A 478 12.04 44.02 1.68
C LEU A 478 13.43 44.57 1.37
N ALA A 479 13.58 45.89 1.45
CA ALA A 479 14.88 46.56 1.36
C ALA A 479 15.71 46.38 2.64
N GLU A 480 17.02 46.67 2.59
CA GLU A 480 17.94 46.41 3.71
C GLU A 480 17.78 47.41 4.87
N ASP A 481 17.10 48.53 4.65
CA ASP A 481 16.80 49.58 5.61
C ASP A 481 15.39 49.48 6.22
N GLU A 482 14.47 48.71 5.62
CA GLU A 482 13.09 48.55 6.12
C GLU A 482 13.05 47.79 7.46
N VAL A 483 12.43 48.40 8.48
CA VAL A 483 12.32 47.86 9.85
C VAL A 483 10.88 47.86 10.38
N ILE A 484 10.55 46.85 11.19
CA ILE A 484 9.44 46.93 12.15
C ILE A 484 9.97 47.50 13.47
N ILE A 485 9.18 48.37 14.11
CA ILE A 485 9.57 49.19 15.25
C ILE A 485 8.56 49.01 16.38
N LYS A 486 9.03 48.98 17.63
CA LYS A 486 8.16 48.92 18.83
C LYS A 486 7.14 50.08 18.87
N PRO A 487 5.83 49.83 19.14
CA PRO A 487 4.81 50.88 19.21
C PRO A 487 5.11 52.01 20.20
N GLU A 488 5.84 51.72 21.29
CA GLU A 488 6.19 52.69 22.32
C GLU A 488 7.02 53.85 21.76
N LEU A 489 7.92 53.57 20.81
CA LEU A 489 8.84 54.54 20.19
C LEU A 489 8.13 55.56 19.27
N PHE A 490 6.85 55.34 18.94
CA PHE A 490 6.03 56.34 18.26
C PHE A 490 5.38 57.33 19.23
N ARG A 491 5.15 56.93 20.50
CA ARG A 491 4.51 57.77 21.50
C ARG A 491 5.45 58.80 22.11
N GLU A 492 6.75 58.49 22.19
CA GLU A 492 7.76 59.45 22.68
C GLU A 492 7.94 60.67 21.74
N LYS A 493 7.58 60.56 20.46
CA LYS A 493 7.66 61.69 19.50
C LYS A 493 6.48 62.67 19.56
N GLU A 494 5.32 62.29 20.11
CA GLU A 494 4.18 63.22 20.26
C GLU A 494 4.29 64.11 21.51
N LEU A 495 5.20 63.81 22.44
CA LEU A 495 5.41 64.58 23.68
C LEU A 495 6.60 65.55 23.62
N GLY A 496 7.35 65.60 22.52
CA GLY A 496 8.54 66.45 22.33
C GLY A 496 8.26 67.81 21.69
N GLY A 497 7.05 68.35 21.84
CA GLY A 497 6.52 69.42 20.98
C GLY A 497 5.80 70.57 21.68
N ASP A 498 6.23 70.97 22.88
CA ASP A 498 5.82 72.26 23.50
C ASP A 498 6.84 72.75 24.56
N GLU A 499 8.09 73.00 24.14
CA GLU A 499 9.06 73.75 24.96
C GLU A 499 8.77 75.27 24.92
N ALA A 500 7.62 75.69 25.46
CA ALA A 500 7.35 77.10 25.77
C ALA A 500 6.29 77.27 26.87
N LYS A 501 6.73 77.68 28.07
CA LYS A 501 5.93 78.04 29.26
C LYS A 501 5.37 76.86 30.08
N ILE A 502 6.15 76.41 31.07
CA ILE A 502 5.85 76.63 32.50
C ILE A 502 7.21 76.80 33.21
N GLU A 503 7.68 78.05 33.32
CA GLU A 503 8.28 78.48 34.58
C GLU A 503 7.11 78.79 35.55
N GLU A 504 7.37 78.83 36.86
CA GLU A 504 6.36 78.97 37.94
C GLU A 504 5.50 77.73 38.24
N THR A 505 6.10 76.63 38.75
CA THR A 505 5.65 76.03 40.04
C THR A 505 6.63 75.01 40.67
N GLU A 506 7.95 75.20 40.55
CA GLU A 506 8.91 74.61 41.51
C GLU A 506 9.02 75.46 42.79
N GLU A 507 7.91 75.65 43.51
CA GLU A 507 7.94 76.16 44.88
C GLU A 507 6.67 75.77 45.65
N LYS A 508 6.84 75.18 46.84
CA LYS A 508 5.89 74.29 47.54
C LYS A 508 5.80 72.94 46.81
N ILE A 509 6.34 71.84 47.34
CA ILE A 509 6.21 71.41 48.74
C ILE A 509 7.56 71.02 49.33
N GLU A 510 8.02 71.79 50.33
CA GLU A 510 8.95 71.32 51.35
C GLU A 510 8.41 71.72 52.74
N LYS A 511 8.59 70.85 53.74
CA LYS A 511 8.08 70.93 55.14
C LYS A 511 6.56 70.65 55.25
N VAL A 512 6.13 69.48 55.74
CA VAL A 512 6.25 69.03 57.15
C VAL A 512 6.85 67.61 57.21
N GLU A 513 8.11 67.47 57.65
CA GLU A 513 8.57 66.85 58.92
C GLU A 513 8.48 65.30 58.97
N LYS A 514 9.63 64.58 59.06
CA LYS A 514 10.27 64.00 60.30
C LYS A 514 9.42 62.89 60.96
N GLU A 515 9.89 61.79 61.55
CA GLU A 515 11.22 61.26 61.98
C GLU A 515 11.29 59.75 61.55
N ASP A 516 12.36 58.97 61.67
CA ASP A 516 13.71 59.18 62.24
C ASP A 516 14.80 58.39 61.46
N ALA A 517 16.00 58.35 62.01
CA ALA A 517 17.29 57.91 61.51
C ALA A 517 17.77 56.49 61.91
N GLY A 518 18.76 55.99 61.14
CA GLY A 518 19.79 55.04 61.60
C GLY A 518 19.53 53.54 61.31
N ARG A 519 20.54 52.71 61.05
CA ARG A 519 22.00 52.92 60.95
C ARG A 519 22.66 51.79 60.12
N VAL A 520 23.68 52.15 59.32
CA VAL A 520 24.99 51.49 59.05
C VAL A 520 25.10 49.96 59.29
N GLY A 521 25.68 49.14 58.38
CA GLY A 521 26.28 49.44 57.07
C GLY A 521 27.17 48.29 56.51
N GLU A 522 27.96 48.65 55.50
CA GLU A 522 29.14 47.97 54.91
C GLU A 522 29.05 46.60 54.16
N SER A 523 29.37 46.70 52.86
CA SER A 523 30.37 45.90 52.11
C SER A 523 29.95 44.81 51.10
N LYS A 524 30.21 45.17 49.82
CA LYS A 524 30.67 44.39 48.65
C LYS A 524 30.07 43.02 48.26
N GLU A 525 29.65 42.99 46.99
CA GLU A 525 29.69 41.88 46.03
C GLU A 525 28.83 40.62 46.26
N LYS A 526 27.69 40.57 45.55
CA LYS A 526 27.46 39.62 44.44
C LYS A 526 26.24 40.00 43.62
N ILE A 527 26.30 39.77 42.31
CA ILE A 527 25.17 39.96 41.39
C ILE A 527 24.32 38.69 41.42
N GLU A 528 23.11 38.77 41.99
CA GLU A 528 22.08 37.75 41.81
C GLU A 528 20.84 38.36 41.13
N VAL A 529 20.25 37.59 40.21
CA VAL A 529 19.20 38.03 39.31
C VAL A 529 17.86 38.12 40.05
N VAL A 530 17.36 39.35 40.24
CA VAL A 530 16.03 39.59 40.82
C VAL A 530 14.94 39.12 39.86
N LYS A 531 14.33 37.97 40.16
CA LYS A 531 13.15 37.46 39.45
C LYS A 531 11.91 38.27 39.82
N ILE A 532 11.31 38.93 38.84
CA ILE A 532 9.99 39.56 38.97
C ILE A 532 8.93 38.46 39.27
N PRO A 533 8.13 38.57 40.34
CA PRO A 533 7.18 37.52 40.71
C PRO A 533 5.96 37.52 39.77
N ARG A 534 5.84 36.46 38.95
CA ARG A 534 4.61 36.19 38.19
C ARG A 534 3.49 35.82 39.16
N ARG A 535 2.39 36.58 39.17
CA ARG A 535 1.17 36.23 39.94
C ARG A 535 0.57 34.94 39.39
N THR A 536 0.37 33.94 40.25
CA THR A 536 -0.21 32.63 39.91
C THR A 536 -1.56 32.43 40.59
N PHE A 537 -2.59 32.08 39.83
CA PHE A 537 -3.89 31.69 40.39
C PHE A 537 -3.84 30.23 40.86
N ARG A 538 -4.21 29.97 42.12
CA ARG A 538 -4.24 28.61 42.71
C ARG A 538 -5.59 27.91 42.54
N THR A 539 -6.65 28.69 42.37
CA THR A 539 -8.03 28.24 42.13
C THR A 539 -8.61 29.07 41.00
N LEU A 540 -9.46 28.46 40.18
CA LEU A 540 -10.06 29.09 39.00
C LEU A 540 -11.51 28.60 38.89
N TYR A 541 -12.47 29.52 38.92
CA TYR A 541 -13.89 29.24 38.70
C TYR A 541 -14.37 30.04 37.48
N LEU A 542 -14.96 29.35 36.50
CA LEU A 542 -15.41 29.95 35.24
C LEU A 542 -16.83 29.48 34.95
N LYS A 543 -17.76 30.43 34.78
CA LYS A 543 -19.09 30.18 34.23
C LYS A 543 -19.09 30.65 32.79
N LEU A 544 -19.24 29.72 31.84
CA LEU A 544 -19.10 29.98 30.41
C LEU A 544 -20.46 29.94 29.72
N GLU A 545 -20.77 30.96 28.92
CA GLU A 545 -21.87 30.94 27.95
C GLU A 545 -21.27 30.64 26.57
N ILE A 546 -21.73 29.56 25.93
CA ILE A 546 -21.07 28.97 24.75
C ILE A 546 -22.01 29.07 23.53
N PRO A 547 -21.65 29.83 22.48
CA PRO A 547 -22.43 29.89 21.25
C PRO A 547 -22.57 28.52 20.56
N ARG A 548 -23.69 28.31 19.85
CA ARG A 548 -23.96 27.05 19.13
C ARG A 548 -22.81 26.71 18.16
N GLY A 549 -22.30 25.49 18.25
CA GLY A 549 -21.18 25.00 17.43
C GLY A 549 -19.77 25.33 17.95
N LYS A 550 -19.62 26.09 19.04
CA LYS A 550 -18.32 26.46 19.62
C LYS A 550 -17.83 25.57 20.77
N PHE A 551 -18.57 24.52 21.12
CA PHE A 551 -18.22 23.61 22.22
C PHE A 551 -16.86 22.91 22.04
N ALA A 552 -16.43 22.65 20.79
CA ALA A 552 -15.11 22.07 20.51
C ALA A 552 -13.94 22.95 20.97
N ASP A 553 -14.12 24.26 21.07
CA ASP A 553 -13.10 25.18 21.58
C ASP A 553 -12.98 25.11 23.12
N VAL A 554 -14.04 24.70 23.83
CA VAL A 554 -14.01 24.41 25.28
C VAL A 554 -13.22 23.13 25.57
N GLY A 555 -13.28 22.12 24.71
CA GLY A 555 -12.44 20.93 24.82
C GLY A 555 -10.93 21.23 24.76
N LYS A 556 -10.52 22.21 23.93
CA LYS A 556 -9.13 22.69 23.87
C LYS A 556 -8.74 23.44 25.15
N LEU A 557 -9.65 24.27 25.68
CA LEU A 557 -9.45 24.98 26.95
C LEU A 557 -9.30 24.00 28.12
N GLN A 558 -10.14 22.98 28.19
CA GLN A 558 -10.07 21.89 29.16
C GLN A 558 -8.72 21.15 29.09
N GLN A 559 -8.26 20.78 27.90
CA GLN A 559 -6.97 20.11 27.72
C GLN A 559 -5.79 20.98 28.20
N TYR A 560 -5.86 22.31 27.99
CA TYR A 560 -4.86 23.24 28.53
C TYR A 560 -4.93 23.36 30.06
N LEU A 561 -6.13 23.45 30.65
CA LEU A 561 -6.30 23.56 32.10
C LEU A 561 -5.84 22.28 32.84
N TRP A 562 -6.08 21.08 32.29
CA TRP A 562 -5.57 19.81 32.84
C TRP A 562 -4.04 19.75 32.93
N GLN A 563 -3.30 20.52 32.13
CA GLN A 563 -1.85 20.64 32.24
C GLN A 563 -1.39 21.58 33.38
N LYS A 564 -2.32 22.23 34.09
CA LYS A 564 -2.06 23.28 35.10
C LYS A 564 -2.74 23.03 36.45
N PHE A 565 -3.88 22.36 36.48
CA PHE A 565 -4.63 22.02 37.70
C PHE A 565 -4.85 20.51 37.78
N GLY A 566 -4.54 19.92 38.93
CA GLY A 566 -4.63 18.47 39.16
C GLY A 566 -6.02 17.95 39.49
N ASP A 567 -6.96 18.84 39.81
CA ASP A 567 -8.37 18.53 40.05
C ASP A 567 -9.23 19.55 39.29
N ILE A 568 -10.10 19.07 38.40
CA ILE A 568 -10.97 19.87 37.55
C ILE A 568 -12.33 19.15 37.40
N GLN A 569 -13.35 19.70 38.06
CA GLN A 569 -14.75 19.35 37.84
C GLN A 569 -15.32 20.25 36.73
N ILE A 570 -16.01 19.65 35.76
CA ILE A 570 -16.72 20.36 34.69
C ILE A 570 -18.20 19.98 34.75
N GLU A 571 -19.06 20.97 34.93
CA GLU A 571 -20.51 20.82 34.91
C GLU A 571 -21.06 21.41 33.62
N ILE A 572 -21.89 20.63 32.91
CA ILE A 572 -22.49 21.03 31.63
C ILE A 572 -24.00 21.11 31.86
N SER A 573 -24.55 22.31 31.78
CA SER A 573 -26.00 22.55 31.78
C SER A 573 -26.48 22.73 30.34
N ILE A 574 -27.34 21.83 29.86
CA ILE A 574 -27.96 21.92 28.55
C ILE A 574 -29.39 22.46 28.74
N LYS A 575 -29.66 23.63 28.18
CA LYS A 575 -31.03 24.18 28.10
C LYS A 575 -31.46 24.22 26.63
N ALA A 576 -32.47 23.42 26.29
CA ALA A 576 -33.13 23.44 25.01
C ALA A 576 -34.53 24.08 25.17
N SER A 577 -34.93 24.93 24.22
CA SER A 577 -36.22 25.62 24.22
C SER A 577 -36.57 26.07 22.80
N GLY A 578 -37.87 26.07 22.45
CA GLY A 578 -38.33 26.44 21.10
C GLY A 578 -38.31 25.28 20.08
N GLY A 579 -38.49 24.06 20.56
CA GLY A 579 -38.66 22.84 19.75
C GLY A 579 -39.20 21.70 20.61
N GLU A 580 -39.57 20.59 19.97
CA GLU A 580 -40.14 19.40 20.61
C GLU A 580 -39.28 18.15 20.33
N ILE A 581 -39.37 17.15 21.22
CA ILE A 581 -38.80 15.81 21.03
C ILE A 581 -39.79 14.81 21.61
N SER A 582 -39.99 13.67 20.95
CA SER A 582 -40.84 12.61 21.49
C SER A 582 -40.14 11.90 22.67
N GLU A 583 -40.92 11.41 23.63
CA GLU A 583 -40.38 10.68 24.80
C GLU A 583 -39.52 9.48 24.37
N GLN A 584 -39.99 8.73 23.36
CA GLN A 584 -39.24 7.61 22.79
C GLN A 584 -37.91 8.02 22.14
N GLU A 585 -37.86 9.13 21.39
CA GLU A 585 -36.59 9.63 20.86
C GLU A 585 -35.66 10.18 21.94
N TYR A 586 -36.20 10.69 23.04
CA TYR A 586 -35.40 11.10 24.19
C TYR A 586 -34.73 9.89 24.85
N GLU A 587 -35.46 8.81 25.10
CA GLU A 587 -34.88 7.57 25.64
C GLU A 587 -33.85 6.96 24.68
N ASP A 588 -34.23 6.72 23.42
CA ASP A 588 -33.41 6.01 22.44
C ASP A 588 -32.16 6.81 22.01
N LYS A 589 -32.28 8.14 21.82
CA LYS A 589 -31.19 8.96 21.25
C LYS A 589 -30.42 9.77 22.29
N VAL A 590 -31.05 10.18 23.40
CA VAL A 590 -30.40 11.02 24.41
C VAL A 590 -29.95 10.20 25.61
N ILE A 591 -30.84 9.44 26.24
CA ILE A 591 -30.48 8.61 27.41
C ILE A 591 -29.51 7.50 27.01
N GLU A 592 -29.76 6.78 25.90
CA GLU A 592 -28.85 5.71 25.49
C GLU A 592 -27.45 6.24 25.14
N ALA A 593 -27.35 7.36 24.42
CA ALA A 593 -26.07 7.98 24.08
C ALA A 593 -25.27 8.42 25.33
N LEU A 594 -25.94 9.03 26.32
CA LEU A 594 -25.31 9.37 27.60
C LEU A 594 -24.84 8.13 28.37
N LYS A 595 -25.63 7.05 28.34
CA LYS A 595 -25.31 5.76 28.97
C LYS A 595 -24.12 5.07 28.30
N GLN A 596 -24.06 5.06 26.96
CA GLN A 596 -22.91 4.56 26.19
C GLN A 596 -21.64 5.36 26.49
N ALA A 597 -21.75 6.70 26.60
CA ALA A 597 -20.67 7.60 26.99
C ALA A 597 -20.31 7.54 28.49
N LYS A 598 -21.05 6.78 29.30
CA LYS A 598 -20.93 6.69 30.78
C LYS A 598 -21.08 8.05 31.50
N ILE A 599 -21.85 8.96 30.93
CA ILE A 599 -22.14 10.28 31.50
C ILE A 599 -23.37 10.15 32.40
N ARG A 600 -23.27 10.62 33.65
CA ARG A 600 -24.37 10.62 34.62
C ARG A 600 -25.11 11.96 34.58
N ILE A 601 -26.44 11.90 34.49
CA ILE A 601 -27.32 13.05 34.69
C ILE A 601 -27.33 13.40 36.19
N VAL A 602 -27.09 14.68 36.52
CA VAL A 602 -26.99 15.18 37.91
C VAL A 602 -28.30 15.80 38.38
N GLU A 603 -28.97 16.56 37.51
CA GLU A 603 -30.32 17.10 37.70
C GLU A 603 -31.06 17.04 36.35
N GLU A 604 -32.36 16.74 36.39
CA GLU A 604 -33.23 16.71 35.20
C GLU A 604 -34.56 17.38 35.52
N ARG A 605 -35.05 18.21 34.60
CA ARG A 605 -36.41 18.79 34.64
C ARG A 605 -36.98 18.72 33.22
N ARG A 606 -38.20 18.19 33.12
CA ARG A 606 -39.01 18.15 31.90
C ARG A 606 -40.27 18.99 32.17
N GLU A 607 -40.68 19.81 31.20
CA GLU A 607 -41.90 20.65 31.24
C GLU A 607 -42.85 20.22 30.12
#